data_AF-A0A2N1Q6S1-F1
#
_entry.id   AF-A0A2N1Q6S1-F1
#
_cell.length_a   1.000
_cell.length_b   1.000
_cell.length_c   1.000
_cell.angle_alpha   90.00
_cell.angle_beta   90.00
_cell.angle_gamma   90.00
#
_symmetry.space_group_name_H-M   'P 1'
#
loop_
_entity.id
_entity.type
_entity.pdbx_description
1 polymer ?
#
loop_
_entity_poly.entity_id
_entity_poly.type
_entity_poly.pdbx_seq_one_letter_code
_entity_poly.pdbx_strand_id
1 'polypeptide(L)'
;MARVQTNTSKTNTSNNKSGKVVQKSTVSKKTGMKASPKREPTKNEIRFFTIGMSVIVLTFLVITAVVLIQYFTAEEEVVPYEDYLHISVSDLKYITQEDDYGVFGDFSYFNGKDEYEDLRAVLNSNDFIYVYFYRSTDLDTDIETAINNIEDVDTLALLFIDLDLASSAELFTTAEIAHLNLDSEKDNMFLTFDINAQTFDLQSRVSDILIEINKL
;
A
#
# COMPACT_ATOMS: atom_id res chain seq x y z
N MET A 1 61.74 -6.27 53.58
CA MET A 1 60.36 -6.12 54.13
C MET A 1 59.94 -4.69 53.79
N ALA A 2 58.95 -4.43 52.92
CA ALA A 2 57.48 -4.53 53.11
C ALA A 2 56.93 -3.44 54.08
N ARG A 3 55.81 -2.72 53.87
CA ARG A 3 54.71 -2.75 52.85
C ARG A 3 53.71 -1.56 53.04
N VAL A 4 52.99 -1.08 51.99
CA VAL A 4 51.57 -0.54 51.99
C VAL A 4 51.29 0.74 52.85
N GLN A 5 50.20 1.57 52.89
CA GLN A 5 48.78 1.76 52.40
C GLN A 5 48.54 3.30 52.15
N THR A 6 47.54 3.96 51.51
CA THR A 6 46.17 3.75 50.93
C THR A 6 44.95 3.74 51.92
N ASN A 7 43.72 4.26 51.63
CA ASN A 7 43.16 5.06 50.50
C ASN A 7 41.78 5.79 50.80
N THR A 8 41.50 6.92 50.11
CA THR A 8 40.20 7.44 49.55
C THR A 8 38.85 7.64 50.33
N SER A 9 38.27 8.87 50.23
CA SER A 9 36.88 9.26 49.78
C SER A 9 35.55 9.14 50.59
N LYS A 10 34.57 10.02 50.24
CA LYS A 10 33.07 9.89 50.07
C LYS A 10 31.97 10.52 51.02
N THR A 11 31.23 11.53 50.49
CA THR A 11 29.73 11.77 50.37
C THR A 11 28.67 11.96 51.51
N ASN A 12 27.78 12.98 51.31
CA ASN A 12 26.27 13.04 51.39
C ASN A 12 25.39 13.63 52.56
N THR A 13 24.71 14.77 52.27
CA THR A 13 23.23 15.08 52.30
C THR A 13 22.35 15.28 53.59
N SER A 14 21.63 16.44 53.72
CA SER A 14 20.13 16.62 53.89
C SER A 14 19.59 17.72 54.89
N ASN A 15 18.66 18.61 54.42
CA ASN A 15 17.49 19.34 55.04
C ASN A 15 17.51 19.93 56.50
N ASN A 16 16.74 20.97 56.95
CA ASN A 16 15.43 21.57 56.56
C ASN A 16 15.11 22.95 57.28
N LYS A 17 14.25 23.83 56.70
CA LYS A 17 13.24 24.85 57.24
C LYS A 17 13.48 25.70 58.56
N SER A 18 12.84 26.87 58.84
CA SER A 18 11.81 27.75 58.21
C SER A 18 11.55 29.13 58.93
N GLY A 19 11.21 30.21 58.18
CA GLY A 19 10.29 31.32 58.58
C GLY A 19 10.88 32.68 59.05
N LYS A 20 10.17 33.84 59.09
CA LYS A 20 8.96 34.40 58.38
C LYS A 20 8.85 35.94 58.69
N VAL A 21 7.96 36.70 58.00
CA VAL A 21 7.53 38.13 58.26
C VAL A 21 8.54 39.22 57.80
N VAL A 22 8.19 40.47 57.45
CA VAL A 22 7.28 41.04 56.40
C VAL A 22 7.58 42.56 56.25
N GLN A 23 7.19 43.16 55.11
CA GLN A 23 7.44 44.54 54.62
C GLN A 23 7.38 45.72 55.63
N LYS A 24 8.14 46.78 55.33
CA LYS A 24 7.59 48.14 55.17
C LYS A 24 8.37 48.98 54.15
N SER A 25 7.68 49.85 53.41
CA SER A 25 8.23 50.87 52.49
C SER A 25 8.61 52.16 53.26
N THR A 26 9.14 53.26 52.72
CA THR A 26 9.22 53.86 51.34
C THR A 26 10.44 54.84 51.36
N VAL A 27 10.99 55.47 50.30
CA VAL A 27 10.42 56.39 49.29
C VAL A 27 11.30 56.45 48.03
N SER A 28 10.64 56.61 46.88
CA SER A 28 11.13 56.94 45.53
C SER A 28 12.50 57.64 45.37
N LYS A 29 13.28 57.16 44.38
CA LYS A 29 14.13 58.02 43.55
C LYS A 29 13.98 57.66 42.06
N LYS A 30 13.12 58.42 41.36
CA LYS A 30 12.94 58.55 39.90
C LYS A 30 13.06 57.27 39.05
N THR A 31 11.94 56.82 38.51
CA THR A 31 11.81 55.85 37.40
C THR A 31 12.44 56.38 36.11
N GLY A 32 13.77 56.36 36.04
CA GLY A 32 14.53 56.49 34.80
C GLY A 32 14.64 55.14 34.11
N MET A 33 13.54 54.62 33.54
CA MET A 33 13.59 53.40 32.72
C MET A 33 14.34 53.73 31.42
N LYS A 34 15.67 53.57 31.44
CA LYS A 34 16.48 53.58 30.24
C LYS A 34 15.98 52.44 29.35
N ALA A 35 15.22 52.79 28.31
CA ALA A 35 14.98 51.88 27.21
C ALA A 35 16.35 51.41 26.70
N SER A 36 16.58 50.10 26.72
CA SER A 36 17.79 49.51 26.14
C SER A 36 17.92 50.04 24.71
N PRO A 37 19.05 50.66 24.32
CA PRO A 37 19.18 51.21 22.98
C PRO A 37 18.94 50.08 21.98
N LYS A 38 18.11 50.35 20.97
CA LYS A 38 17.75 49.38 19.93
C LYS A 38 19.01 49.03 19.14
N ARG A 39 19.73 48.00 19.60
CA ARG A 39 21.07 47.65 19.13
C ARG A 39 20.99 47.28 17.65
N GLU A 40 21.52 48.15 16.81
CA GLU A 40 21.70 47.86 15.39
C GLU A 40 22.62 46.64 15.24
N PRO A 41 22.28 45.68 14.35
CA PRO A 41 23.10 44.49 14.17
C PRO A 41 24.45 44.89 13.58
N THR A 42 25.53 44.38 14.17
CA THR A 42 26.89 44.68 13.71
C THR A 42 27.13 44.10 12.32
N LYS A 43 28.11 44.66 11.59
CA LYS A 43 28.48 44.19 10.24
C LYS A 43 28.80 42.68 10.19
N ASN A 44 29.23 42.08 11.30
CA ASN A 44 29.46 40.64 11.39
C ASN A 44 28.16 39.87 11.62
N GLU A 45 27.29 40.30 12.55
CA GLU A 45 25.97 39.69 12.77
C GLU A 45 25.11 39.74 11.49
N ILE A 46 25.15 40.84 10.73
CA ILE A 46 24.51 40.95 9.40
C ILE A 46 25.08 39.90 8.45
N ARG A 47 26.41 39.78 8.32
CA ARG A 47 27.05 38.79 7.43
C ARG A 47 26.69 37.35 7.80
N PHE A 48 26.70 37.00 9.09
CA PHE A 48 26.27 35.68 9.55
C PHE A 48 24.80 35.41 9.23
N PHE A 49 23.92 36.40 9.39
CA PHE A 49 22.51 36.29 8.99
C PHE A 49 22.36 36.08 7.47
N THR A 50 23.04 36.87 6.64
CA THR A 50 23.01 36.70 5.17
C THR A 50 23.52 35.33 4.73
N ILE A 51 24.61 34.83 5.33
CA ILE A 51 25.15 33.50 5.02
C ILE A 51 24.16 32.40 5.45
N GLY A 52 23.61 32.47 6.66
CA GLY A 52 22.60 31.51 7.13
C GLY A 52 21.35 31.50 6.24
N MET A 53 20.84 32.67 5.87
CA MET A 53 19.71 32.83 4.94
C MET A 53 20.03 32.20 3.57
N SER A 54 21.24 32.40 3.05
CA SER A 54 21.68 31.82 1.77
C SER A 54 21.79 30.29 1.82
N VAL A 55 22.24 29.71 2.94
CA VAL A 55 22.26 28.25 3.14
C VAL A 55 20.84 27.69 3.18
N ILE A 56 19.91 28.35 3.89
CA ILE A 56 18.50 27.95 3.95
C ILE A 56 17.86 27.94 2.56
N VAL A 57 18.03 29.01 1.78
CA VAL A 57 17.53 29.09 0.39
C VAL A 57 18.14 28.01 -0.49
N LEU A 58 19.44 27.72 -0.35
CA LEU A 58 20.10 26.65 -1.09
C LEU A 58 19.56 25.27 -0.71
N THR A 59 19.30 24.99 0.58
CA THR A 59 18.68 23.72 1.00
C THR A 59 17.26 23.57 0.47
N PHE A 60 16.46 24.64 0.42
CA PHE A 60 15.13 24.59 -0.22
C PHE A 60 15.24 24.30 -1.72
N LEU A 61 16.16 24.95 -2.44
CA LEU A 61 16.39 24.66 -3.87
C LEU A 61 16.79 23.20 -4.11
N VAL A 62 17.67 22.63 -3.28
CA VAL A 62 18.07 21.22 -3.38
C VAL A 62 16.91 20.28 -3.07
N ILE A 63 16.12 20.54 -2.02
CA ILE A 63 14.94 19.71 -1.68
C ILE A 63 13.90 19.78 -2.81
N THR A 64 13.56 20.97 -3.30
CA THR A 64 12.61 21.13 -4.42
C THR A 64 13.11 20.47 -5.70
N ALA A 65 14.42 20.51 -5.99
CA ALA A 65 14.99 19.80 -7.12
C ALA A 65 14.92 18.27 -6.96
N VAL A 66 15.22 17.73 -5.77
CA VAL A 66 15.09 16.28 -5.49
C VAL A 66 13.63 15.83 -5.58
N VAL A 67 12.67 16.61 -5.05
CA VAL A 67 11.23 16.31 -5.16
C VAL A 67 10.74 16.41 -6.61
N LEU A 68 11.22 17.39 -7.39
CA LEU A 68 10.90 17.48 -8.83
C LEU A 68 11.46 16.29 -9.62
N ILE A 69 12.68 15.86 -9.31
CA ILE A 69 13.26 14.66 -9.92
C ILE A 69 12.42 13.45 -9.54
N GLN A 70 12.17 13.21 -8.24
CA GLN A 70 11.33 12.10 -7.78
C GLN A 70 9.90 12.12 -8.35
N TYR A 71 9.33 13.30 -8.64
CA TYR A 71 8.01 13.42 -9.27
C TYR A 71 8.01 13.07 -10.77
N PHE A 72 9.15 13.21 -11.46
CA PHE A 72 9.31 12.89 -12.89
C PHE A 72 10.19 11.65 -13.16
N THR A 73 10.69 11.00 -12.11
CA THR A 73 11.44 9.73 -12.16
C THR A 73 10.92 8.71 -11.13
N ALA A 74 9.77 8.96 -10.51
CA ALA A 74 8.89 7.88 -10.16
C ALA A 74 8.40 7.33 -11.51
N GLU A 75 8.76 6.09 -11.79
CA GLU A 75 8.04 5.31 -12.80
C GLU A 75 6.59 5.23 -12.31
N GLU A 76 5.65 5.53 -13.19
CA GLU A 76 4.23 5.39 -12.90
C GLU A 76 3.99 3.93 -12.53
N GLU A 77 3.39 3.67 -11.37
CA GLU A 77 3.24 2.31 -10.84
C GLU A 77 2.20 1.58 -11.69
N VAL A 78 2.65 0.97 -12.79
CA VAL A 78 1.81 0.25 -13.75
C VAL A 78 1.15 -0.91 -13.03
N VAL A 79 -0.11 -0.72 -12.63
CA VAL A 79 -0.91 -1.76 -12.00
C VAL A 79 -1.18 -2.81 -13.08
N PRO A 80 -0.74 -4.07 -12.91
CA PRO A 80 -0.87 -5.04 -13.98
C PRO A 80 -2.35 -5.35 -14.22
N TYR A 81 -2.75 -5.32 -15.50
CA TYR A 81 -4.13 -5.51 -15.95
C TYR A 81 -5.14 -4.45 -15.46
N GLU A 82 -4.73 -3.22 -15.11
CA GLU A 82 -5.63 -2.16 -14.56
C GLU A 82 -6.91 -1.91 -15.39
N ASP A 83 -6.83 -1.96 -16.72
CA ASP A 83 -7.95 -1.76 -17.63
C ASP A 83 -8.96 -2.93 -17.68
N TYR A 84 -8.66 -4.08 -17.07
CA TYR A 84 -9.47 -5.31 -17.15
C TYR A 84 -10.38 -5.54 -15.94
N LEU A 85 -11.46 -6.31 -16.13
CA LEU A 85 -12.45 -6.65 -15.10
C LEU A 85 -11.89 -7.51 -13.97
N HIS A 86 -11.55 -6.84 -12.87
CA HIS A 86 -11.15 -7.48 -11.62
C HIS A 86 -12.35 -7.93 -10.78
N ILE A 87 -12.23 -9.10 -10.12
CA ILE A 87 -13.26 -9.65 -9.23
C ILE A 87 -12.69 -9.99 -7.85
N SER A 88 -13.51 -9.98 -6.81
CA SER A 88 -13.09 -10.41 -5.48
C SER A 88 -13.28 -11.92 -5.26
N VAL A 89 -12.67 -12.45 -4.20
CA VAL A 89 -12.91 -13.82 -3.71
C VAL A 89 -14.40 -14.08 -3.43
N SER A 90 -15.14 -13.06 -2.98
CA SER A 90 -16.59 -13.18 -2.77
C SER A 90 -17.34 -13.29 -4.09
N ASP A 91 -16.90 -12.61 -5.15
CA ASP A 91 -17.57 -12.64 -6.46
C ASP A 91 -17.28 -13.95 -7.18
N LEU A 92 -16.03 -14.43 -7.12
CA LEU A 92 -15.64 -15.76 -7.56
C LEU A 92 -16.54 -16.82 -6.92
N LYS A 93 -16.73 -16.77 -5.60
CA LYS A 93 -17.62 -17.70 -4.88
C LYS A 93 -19.06 -17.73 -5.43
N TYR A 94 -19.63 -16.61 -5.85
CA TYR A 94 -20.97 -16.61 -6.46
C TYR A 94 -20.92 -17.06 -7.92
N ILE A 95 -19.88 -16.73 -8.68
CA ILE A 95 -19.66 -17.20 -10.04
C ILE A 95 -19.49 -18.73 -10.09
N THR A 96 -18.82 -19.33 -9.10
CA THR A 96 -18.41 -20.73 -9.07
C THR A 96 -19.16 -21.59 -8.03
N GLN A 97 -20.30 -21.13 -7.52
CA GLN A 97 -20.98 -21.79 -6.39
C GLN A 97 -21.28 -23.29 -6.67
N GLU A 98 -21.04 -24.14 -5.68
CA GLU A 98 -21.34 -25.58 -5.69
C GLU A 98 -22.32 -25.93 -4.56
N ASP A 99 -23.24 -26.87 -4.81
CA ASP A 99 -24.11 -27.47 -3.79
C ASP A 99 -24.29 -28.99 -3.96
N ASP A 100 -25.13 -29.62 -3.13
CA ASP A 100 -25.41 -31.08 -3.13
C ASP A 100 -25.93 -31.63 -4.48
N TYR A 101 -26.31 -30.77 -5.44
CA TYR A 101 -26.81 -31.14 -6.76
C TYR A 101 -25.82 -30.88 -7.91
N GLY A 102 -24.71 -30.16 -7.66
CA GLY A 102 -23.69 -29.83 -8.68
C GLY A 102 -23.14 -28.42 -8.58
N VAL A 103 -22.50 -27.97 -9.68
CA VAL A 103 -21.93 -26.62 -9.84
C VAL A 103 -22.94 -25.71 -10.53
N PHE A 104 -23.30 -24.59 -9.88
CA PHE A 104 -24.25 -23.60 -10.39
C PHE A 104 -23.85 -22.18 -9.96
N GLY A 105 -23.35 -21.37 -10.90
CA GLY A 105 -23.08 -19.95 -10.62
C GLY A 105 -24.36 -19.18 -10.28
N ASP A 106 -24.41 -18.56 -9.09
CA ASP A 106 -25.50 -17.66 -8.68
C ASP A 106 -25.23 -16.24 -9.18
N PHE A 107 -25.40 -16.03 -10.49
CA PHE A 107 -25.34 -14.69 -11.08
C PHE A 107 -26.46 -13.76 -10.57
N SER A 108 -27.44 -14.26 -9.82
CA SER A 108 -28.49 -13.40 -9.23
C SER A 108 -27.96 -12.49 -8.13
N TYR A 109 -26.84 -12.85 -7.48
CA TYR A 109 -26.14 -12.02 -6.49
C TYR A 109 -25.76 -10.63 -7.01
N PHE A 110 -25.46 -10.48 -8.29
CA PHE A 110 -25.04 -9.22 -8.89
C PHE A 110 -26.21 -8.29 -9.28
N ASN A 111 -27.44 -8.81 -9.33
CA ASN A 111 -28.58 -8.08 -9.88
C ASN A 111 -29.00 -6.88 -9.01
N GLY A 112 -29.17 -5.72 -9.64
CA GLY A 112 -29.56 -4.48 -8.97
C GLY A 112 -28.44 -3.78 -8.20
N LYS A 113 -27.18 -4.17 -8.43
CA LYS A 113 -25.99 -3.49 -7.93
C LYS A 113 -25.26 -2.80 -9.09
N ASP A 114 -25.27 -1.47 -9.09
CA ASP A 114 -24.69 -0.66 -10.17
C ASP A 114 -23.17 -0.91 -10.32
N GLU A 115 -22.47 -1.19 -9.21
CA GLU A 115 -21.04 -1.52 -9.15
C GLU A 115 -20.65 -2.82 -9.91
N TYR A 116 -21.62 -3.64 -10.30
CA TYR A 116 -21.42 -4.85 -11.13
C TYR A 116 -22.19 -4.78 -12.45
N GLU A 117 -22.38 -3.59 -13.05
CA GLU A 117 -23.04 -3.48 -14.37
C GLU A 117 -22.22 -4.16 -15.48
N ASP A 118 -20.94 -3.86 -15.59
CA ASP A 118 -20.06 -4.42 -16.64
C ASP A 118 -19.81 -5.93 -16.42
N LEU A 119 -19.57 -6.35 -15.17
CA LEU A 119 -19.46 -7.78 -14.82
C LEU A 119 -20.74 -8.54 -15.22
N ARG A 120 -21.93 -7.98 -14.97
CA ARG A 120 -23.20 -8.59 -15.42
C ARG A 120 -23.31 -8.63 -16.94
N ALA A 121 -22.81 -7.63 -17.65
CA ALA A 121 -22.85 -7.60 -19.11
C ALA A 121 -22.06 -8.77 -19.70
N VAL A 122 -20.82 -9.02 -19.25
CA VAL A 122 -20.01 -10.14 -19.75
C VAL A 122 -20.53 -11.51 -19.27
N LEU A 123 -20.90 -11.65 -17.99
CA LEU A 123 -21.38 -12.92 -17.42
C LEU A 123 -22.69 -13.42 -18.05
N ASN A 124 -23.59 -12.53 -18.47
CA ASN A 124 -24.86 -12.92 -19.09
C ASN A 124 -24.78 -13.06 -20.63
N SER A 125 -23.61 -12.79 -21.24
CA SER A 125 -23.43 -12.80 -22.69
C SER A 125 -22.51 -13.92 -23.20
N ASN A 126 -21.85 -14.66 -22.30
CA ASN A 126 -20.87 -15.70 -22.64
C ASN A 126 -21.29 -17.06 -22.06
N ASP A 127 -21.05 -18.14 -22.82
CA ASP A 127 -21.23 -19.54 -22.36
C ASP A 127 -20.07 -20.05 -21.49
N PHE A 128 -18.92 -19.37 -21.55
CA PHE A 128 -17.69 -19.67 -20.82
C PHE A 128 -17.25 -18.46 -20.01
N ILE A 129 -16.73 -18.71 -18.79
CA ILE A 129 -16.14 -17.69 -17.93
C ILE A 129 -14.70 -18.10 -17.64
N TYR A 130 -13.77 -17.16 -17.80
CA TYR A 130 -12.34 -17.36 -17.61
C TYR A 130 -11.87 -16.51 -16.44
N VAL A 131 -11.15 -17.11 -15.50
CA VAL A 131 -10.56 -16.38 -14.36
C VAL A 131 -9.05 -16.58 -14.37
N TYR A 132 -8.31 -15.50 -14.59
CA TYR A 132 -6.86 -15.48 -14.52
C TYR A 132 -6.41 -15.00 -13.13
N PHE A 133 -5.69 -15.88 -12.43
CA PHE A 133 -5.05 -15.61 -11.16
C PHE A 133 -3.58 -15.37 -11.43
N TYR A 134 -3.04 -14.23 -10.98
CA TYR A 134 -1.67 -13.80 -11.26
C TYR A 134 -1.04 -13.18 -10.01
N ARG A 135 0.29 -13.00 -9.99
CA ARG A 135 0.97 -12.16 -8.99
C ARG A 135 1.34 -10.81 -9.57
N SER A 136 0.85 -9.73 -8.98
CA SER A 136 1.31 -8.38 -9.36
C SER A 136 2.81 -8.16 -9.07
N THR A 137 3.41 -8.95 -8.17
CA THR A 137 4.85 -8.86 -7.86
C THR A 137 5.77 -9.76 -8.70
N ASP A 138 5.24 -10.73 -9.46
CA ASP A 138 6.02 -11.65 -10.32
C ASP A 138 5.19 -12.08 -11.55
N LEU A 139 5.07 -11.17 -12.52
CA LEU A 139 4.29 -11.36 -13.75
C LEU A 139 4.98 -12.31 -14.74
N ASP A 140 4.19 -13.21 -15.33
CA ASP A 140 4.59 -13.91 -16.55
C ASP A 140 4.33 -13.02 -17.79
N THR A 141 5.41 -12.51 -18.38
CA THR A 141 5.34 -11.60 -19.55
C THR A 141 4.88 -12.27 -20.83
N ASP A 142 5.00 -13.61 -20.95
CA ASP A 142 4.52 -14.34 -22.12
C ASP A 142 2.99 -14.47 -22.06
N ILE A 143 2.42 -14.69 -20.86
CA ILE A 143 0.96 -14.66 -20.64
C ILE A 143 0.41 -13.23 -20.77
N GLU A 144 1.05 -12.23 -20.18
CA GLU A 144 0.68 -10.81 -20.37
C GLU A 144 0.64 -10.44 -21.86
N THR A 145 1.66 -10.85 -22.62
CA THR A 145 1.70 -10.64 -24.06
C THR A 145 0.57 -11.39 -24.77
N ALA A 146 0.24 -12.62 -24.38
CA ALA A 146 -0.86 -13.37 -24.99
C ALA A 146 -2.23 -12.70 -24.74
N ILE A 147 -2.51 -12.27 -23.51
CA ILE A 147 -3.76 -11.59 -23.13
C ILE A 147 -3.91 -10.27 -23.91
N ASN A 148 -2.86 -9.45 -23.97
CA ASN A 148 -2.86 -8.19 -24.69
C ASN A 148 -2.90 -8.32 -26.24
N ASN A 149 -2.97 -9.55 -26.79
CA ASN A 149 -3.17 -9.82 -28.22
C ASN A 149 -4.54 -10.48 -28.53
N ILE A 150 -5.43 -10.65 -27.56
CA ILE A 150 -6.80 -11.12 -27.78
C ILE A 150 -7.59 -10.03 -28.54
N GLU A 151 -8.26 -10.39 -29.64
CA GLU A 151 -9.18 -9.48 -30.34
C GLU A 151 -10.53 -9.42 -29.61
N ASP A 152 -11.16 -8.23 -29.52
CA ASP A 152 -12.45 -8.00 -28.86
C ASP A 152 -12.55 -8.50 -27.39
N VAL A 153 -11.44 -8.48 -26.64
CA VAL A 153 -11.34 -9.00 -25.25
C VAL A 153 -12.38 -8.43 -24.28
N ASP A 154 -12.79 -7.16 -24.45
CA ASP A 154 -13.86 -6.48 -23.69
C ASP A 154 -15.22 -7.20 -23.75
N THR A 155 -15.41 -8.09 -24.73
CA THR A 155 -16.65 -8.87 -24.92
C THR A 155 -16.64 -10.22 -24.19
N LEU A 156 -15.46 -10.71 -23.82
CA LEU A 156 -15.27 -11.99 -23.14
C LEU A 156 -15.53 -11.84 -21.63
N ALA A 157 -16.01 -12.91 -21.00
CA ALA A 157 -16.02 -13.02 -19.54
C ALA A 157 -14.62 -13.44 -19.02
N LEU A 158 -13.58 -12.67 -19.36
CA LEU A 158 -12.22 -12.82 -18.86
C LEU A 158 -12.00 -11.90 -17.65
N LEU A 159 -11.79 -12.53 -16.49
CA LEU A 159 -11.82 -11.88 -15.17
C LEU A 159 -10.49 -12.08 -14.44
N PHE A 160 -10.08 -11.10 -13.64
CA PHE A 160 -8.73 -11.04 -13.07
C PHE A 160 -8.73 -11.03 -11.54
N ILE A 161 -7.78 -11.76 -10.93
CA ILE A 161 -7.54 -11.78 -9.48
C ILE A 161 -6.03 -11.76 -9.19
N ASP A 162 -5.54 -10.66 -8.61
CA ASP A 162 -4.18 -10.59 -8.06
C ASP A 162 -4.08 -11.40 -6.75
N LEU A 163 -3.17 -12.36 -6.74
CA LEU A 163 -2.86 -13.27 -5.63
C LEU A 163 -2.02 -12.63 -4.52
N ASP A 164 -1.43 -11.45 -4.76
CA ASP A 164 -0.63 -10.73 -3.77
C ASP A 164 -1.47 -9.76 -2.91
N LEU A 165 -2.72 -9.50 -3.29
CA LEU A 165 -3.68 -8.76 -2.47
C LEU A 165 -4.04 -9.53 -1.19
N ALA A 166 -4.06 -8.83 -0.05
CA ALA A 166 -4.36 -9.43 1.25
C ALA A 166 -5.77 -10.06 1.35
N SER A 167 -6.72 -9.63 0.51
CA SER A 167 -8.04 -10.26 0.35
C SER A 167 -8.00 -11.61 -0.35
N SER A 168 -7.05 -11.81 -1.27
CA SER A 168 -6.92 -13.03 -2.07
C SER A 168 -6.36 -14.22 -1.27
N ALA A 169 -5.85 -13.97 -0.05
CA ALA A 169 -5.52 -15.04 0.89
C ALA A 169 -6.71 -15.95 1.24
N GLU A 170 -7.95 -15.44 1.13
CA GLU A 170 -9.17 -16.22 1.38
C GLU A 170 -9.43 -17.31 0.31
N LEU A 171 -8.81 -17.21 -0.88
CA LEU A 171 -8.91 -18.21 -1.96
C LEU A 171 -8.53 -19.62 -1.50
N PHE A 172 -7.52 -19.70 -0.63
CA PHE A 172 -6.89 -20.96 -0.23
C PHE A 172 -7.41 -21.50 1.12
N THR A 173 -8.40 -20.82 1.71
CA THR A 173 -8.96 -21.19 3.03
C THR A 173 -10.48 -21.31 3.07
N THR A 174 -11.18 -20.78 2.06
CA THR A 174 -12.65 -20.73 2.02
C THR A 174 -13.23 -22.03 1.48
N ALA A 175 -14.17 -22.64 2.22
CA ALA A 175 -14.69 -23.96 1.87
C ALA A 175 -15.53 -23.94 0.59
N GLU A 176 -16.27 -22.85 0.37
CA GLU A 176 -17.22 -22.68 -0.74
C GLU A 176 -16.57 -22.58 -2.13
N ILE A 177 -15.23 -22.50 -2.20
CA ILE A 177 -14.43 -22.49 -3.44
C ILE A 177 -13.33 -23.57 -3.43
N ALA A 178 -13.30 -24.44 -2.42
CA ALA A 178 -12.29 -25.48 -2.30
C ALA A 178 -12.37 -26.54 -3.43
N HIS A 179 -13.54 -26.69 -4.07
CA HIS A 179 -13.73 -27.55 -5.24
C HIS A 179 -12.94 -27.08 -6.48
N LEU A 180 -12.58 -25.79 -6.56
CA LEU A 180 -11.74 -25.26 -7.63
C LEU A 180 -10.32 -25.83 -7.58
N ASN A 181 -9.90 -26.39 -6.43
CA ASN A 181 -8.57 -26.97 -6.21
C ASN A 181 -7.43 -25.99 -6.58
N LEU A 182 -7.60 -24.71 -6.21
CA LEU A 182 -6.58 -23.67 -6.36
C LEU A 182 -5.34 -23.99 -5.52
N ASP A 183 -4.16 -23.71 -6.07
CA ASP A 183 -2.87 -24.06 -5.48
C ASP A 183 -2.10 -22.78 -5.08
N SER A 184 -1.78 -22.64 -3.80
CA SER A 184 -1.05 -21.48 -3.26
C SER A 184 0.45 -21.52 -3.55
N GLU A 185 0.99 -22.64 -4.02
CA GLU A 185 2.34 -22.77 -4.58
C GLU A 185 2.36 -22.46 -6.10
N LYS A 186 1.41 -21.66 -6.58
CA LYS A 186 1.37 -21.11 -7.93
C LYS A 186 1.35 -19.59 -7.93
N ASP A 187 1.96 -19.05 -8.97
CA ASP A 187 2.06 -17.62 -9.22
C ASP A 187 1.12 -17.21 -10.36
N ASN A 188 0.80 -18.15 -11.26
CA ASN A 188 -0.16 -17.99 -12.34
C ASN A 188 -1.08 -19.23 -12.43
N MET A 189 -2.39 -19.02 -12.51
CA MET A 189 -3.40 -20.06 -12.77
C MET A 189 -4.50 -19.51 -13.68
N PHE A 190 -5.09 -20.36 -14.52
CA PHE A 190 -6.20 -20.01 -15.41
C PHE A 190 -7.34 -21.01 -15.24
N LEU A 191 -8.47 -20.54 -14.73
CA LEU A 191 -9.68 -21.31 -14.54
C LEU A 191 -10.64 -21.06 -15.71
N THR A 192 -11.10 -22.14 -16.36
CA THR A 192 -12.22 -22.09 -17.31
C THR A 192 -13.45 -22.71 -16.66
N PHE A 193 -14.58 -22.02 -16.73
CA PHE A 193 -15.89 -22.50 -16.33
C PHE A 193 -16.81 -22.59 -17.55
N ASP A 194 -17.25 -23.80 -17.89
CA ASP A 194 -18.34 -24.03 -18.86
C ASP A 194 -19.67 -24.01 -18.11
N ILE A 195 -20.48 -22.97 -18.35
CA ILE A 195 -21.77 -22.76 -17.67
C ILE A 195 -22.80 -23.83 -18.08
N ASN A 196 -22.71 -24.34 -19.32
CA ASN A 196 -23.64 -25.30 -19.89
C ASN A 196 -23.32 -26.75 -19.48
N ALA A 197 -22.04 -27.09 -19.40
CA ALA A 197 -21.58 -28.39 -18.91
C ALA A 197 -21.50 -28.47 -17.38
N GLN A 198 -21.47 -27.32 -16.69
CA GLN A 198 -21.33 -27.21 -15.23
C GLN A 198 -20.00 -27.82 -14.73
N THR A 199 -18.91 -27.49 -15.43
CA THR A 199 -17.58 -28.03 -15.18
C THR A 199 -16.51 -26.96 -15.17
N PHE A 200 -15.57 -27.09 -14.23
CA PHE A 200 -14.33 -26.33 -14.18
C PHE A 200 -13.16 -27.12 -14.78
N ASP A 201 -12.24 -26.40 -15.43
CA ASP A 201 -10.88 -26.86 -15.72
C ASP A 201 -9.88 -25.81 -15.22
N LEU A 202 -8.77 -26.25 -14.61
CA LEU A 202 -7.79 -25.37 -13.99
C LEU A 202 -6.38 -25.66 -14.52
N GLN A 203 -5.86 -24.75 -15.33
CA GLN A 203 -4.49 -24.79 -15.82
C GLN A 203 -3.56 -24.02 -14.88
N SER A 204 -2.47 -24.65 -14.46
CA SER A 204 -1.49 -24.11 -13.50
C SER A 204 -0.04 -24.18 -14.03
N ARG A 205 0.09 -24.27 -15.36
CA ARG A 205 1.36 -24.29 -16.09
C ARG A 205 1.29 -23.27 -17.22
N VAL A 206 2.30 -22.42 -17.32
CA VAL A 206 2.40 -21.37 -18.35
C VAL A 206 2.15 -21.92 -19.76
N SER A 207 2.72 -23.06 -20.12
CA SER A 207 2.49 -23.70 -21.43
C SER A 207 1.04 -24.05 -21.73
N ASP A 208 0.31 -24.44 -20.69
CA ASP A 208 -1.04 -25.01 -20.81
C ASP A 208 -2.06 -23.85 -20.70
N ILE A 209 -1.80 -22.86 -19.85
CA ILE A 209 -2.49 -21.55 -19.80
C ILE A 209 -2.39 -20.83 -21.15
N LEU A 210 -1.20 -20.72 -21.73
CA LEU A 210 -1.00 -20.12 -23.06
C LEU A 210 -1.77 -20.86 -24.15
N ILE A 211 -1.92 -22.19 -24.06
CA ILE A 211 -2.72 -22.98 -25.01
C ILE A 211 -4.21 -22.64 -24.91
N GLU A 212 -4.75 -22.38 -23.70
CA GLU A 212 -6.14 -21.95 -23.54
C GLU A 212 -6.36 -20.50 -24.02
N ILE A 213 -5.47 -19.57 -23.65
CA ILE A 213 -5.56 -18.16 -24.05
C ILE A 213 -5.51 -17.99 -25.58
N ASN A 214 -4.71 -18.80 -26.29
CA ASN A 214 -4.64 -18.78 -27.77
C ASN A 214 -5.86 -19.45 -28.47
N LYS A 215 -6.96 -19.74 -27.74
CA LYS A 215 -8.26 -20.17 -28.31
C LYS A 215 -9.36 -19.11 -28.18
N LEU A 216 -9.05 -17.99 -27.50
CA LEU A 216 -9.93 -16.84 -27.31
C LEU A 216 -9.94 -15.93 -28.55
#